data_AF-A0A2K0LFT2-F1
#
_entry.id   AF-A0A2K0LFT2-F1
#
_cell.length_a   1.000
_cell.length_b   1.000
_cell.length_c   1.000
_cell.angle_alpha   90.00
_cell.angle_beta   90.00
_cell.angle_gamma   90.00
#
_symmetry.space_group_name_H-M   'P 1'
#
loop_
_entity.id
_entity.type
_entity.pdbx_description
1 polymer ?
#
loop_
_entity_poly.entity_id
_entity_poly.type
_entity_poly.pdbx_seq_one_letter_code
_entity_poly.pdbx_strand_id
1 'polypeptide(L)'
;MNGTPVCLMLGLLSASAMANDSFNSELSHVVGGAAMGAGFTAIADHYGYREHRGWIGFGISTGIGIAAELIERASGQGPFSALDAGANALGAAAGAYGTDRWLLAPVVLPEQHFAGLTGMYRF
;
A
#
# COMPACT_ATOMS: atom_id res chain seq x y z
N MET A 1 -11.26 -4.34 20.46
CA MET A 1 -11.51 -2.99 19.91
C MET A 1 -10.16 -2.47 19.40
N ASN A 2 -9.83 -2.70 18.13
CA ASN A 2 -8.50 -2.41 17.58
C ASN A 2 -8.59 -1.19 16.66
N GLY A 3 -8.49 0.01 17.23
CA GLY A 3 -8.47 1.30 16.51
C GLY A 3 -7.09 1.71 15.98
N THR A 4 -6.07 0.89 16.20
CA THR A 4 -4.68 1.12 15.80
C THR A 4 -4.45 1.34 14.30
N PRO A 5 -5.10 0.66 13.34
CA PRO A 5 -4.86 0.94 11.93
C PRO A 5 -5.41 2.30 11.48
N VAL A 6 -6.51 2.76 12.10
CA VAL A 6 -7.15 4.04 11.78
C VAL A 6 -6.30 5.22 12.26
N CYS A 7 -5.70 5.12 13.44
CA CYS A 7 -4.82 6.16 13.98
C CYS A 7 -3.51 6.28 13.18
N LEU A 8 -2.98 5.16 12.67
CA LEU A 8 -1.79 5.15 11.78
C LEU A 8 -2.11 5.81 10.43
N MET A 9 -3.28 5.53 9.85
CA MET A 9 -3.77 6.23 8.66
C MET A 9 -3.88 7.74 8.89
N LEU A 10 -4.55 8.18 9.96
CA LEU A 10 -4.72 9.61 10.26
C LEU A 10 -3.39 10.33 10.58
N GLY A 11 -2.43 9.64 11.19
CA GLY A 11 -1.10 10.18 11.48
C GLY A 11 -0.28 10.44 10.22
N LEU A 12 -0.34 9.54 9.23
CA LEU A 12 0.35 9.68 7.94
C LEU A 12 -0.26 10.82 7.08
N LEU A 13 -1.57 11.04 7.19
CA LEU A 13 -2.28 12.14 6.53
C LEU A 13 -1.87 13.54 7.02
N SER A 14 -1.30 13.66 8.22
CA SER A 14 -0.97 14.95 8.85
C SER A 14 0.44 15.46 8.50
N ALA A 15 1.29 14.63 7.90
CA ALA A 15 2.67 14.98 7.53
C ALA A 15 2.80 15.73 6.18
N SER A 16 1.69 15.91 5.46
CA SER A 16 1.61 16.52 4.12
C SER A 16 1.68 18.07 4.09
N ALA A 17 1.95 18.71 5.23
CA ALA A 17 1.69 20.15 5.38
C ALA A 17 2.73 21.11 4.78
N MET A 18 3.86 20.66 4.20
CA MET A 18 4.89 21.57 3.68
C MET A 18 5.63 21.05 2.41
N ALA A 19 5.27 21.54 1.20
CA ALA A 19 6.18 22.01 0.11
C ALA A 19 5.61 21.91 -1.34
N ASN A 20 5.69 23.03 -2.12
CA ASN A 20 5.64 23.23 -3.60
C ASN A 20 4.58 22.48 -4.45
N ASP A 21 3.71 23.20 -5.16
CA ASP A 21 2.52 22.66 -5.86
C ASP A 21 2.76 21.46 -6.80
N SER A 22 3.82 21.46 -7.63
CA SER A 22 4.14 20.29 -8.49
C SER A 22 4.67 19.10 -7.69
N PHE A 23 5.53 19.34 -6.70
CA PHE A 23 6.10 18.28 -5.88
C PHE A 23 5.07 17.71 -4.90
N ASN A 24 4.17 18.55 -4.37
CA ASN A 24 3.08 18.16 -3.50
C ASN A 24 2.05 17.30 -4.23
N SER A 25 1.74 17.64 -5.48
CA SER A 25 0.83 16.87 -6.31
C SER A 25 1.38 15.46 -6.54
N GLU A 26 2.62 15.36 -7.03
CA GLU A 26 3.29 14.08 -7.27
C GLU A 26 3.46 13.27 -5.97
N LEU A 27 3.90 13.91 -4.87
CA LEU A 27 4.04 13.28 -3.56
C LEU A 27 2.69 12.77 -3.04
N SER A 28 1.61 13.52 -3.24
CA SER A 28 0.25 13.10 -2.88
C SER A 28 -0.16 11.83 -3.65
N HIS A 29 0.19 11.74 -4.93
CA HIS A 29 -0.01 10.51 -5.71
C HIS A 29 0.83 9.34 -5.17
N VAL A 30 2.11 9.57 -4.83
CA VAL A 30 2.96 8.55 -4.19
C VAL A 30 2.36 8.09 -2.85
N VAL A 31 1.98 9.01 -1.98
CA VAL A 31 1.45 8.69 -0.65
C VAL A 31 0.09 8.00 -0.75
N GLY A 32 -0.79 8.47 -1.64
CA GLY A 32 -2.08 7.85 -1.92
C GLY A 32 -1.93 6.43 -2.45
N GLY A 33 -1.00 6.22 -3.38
CA GLY A 33 -0.63 4.91 -3.88
C GLY A 33 -0.10 4.00 -2.78
N ALA A 34 0.82 4.49 -1.96
CA ALA A 34 1.39 3.72 -0.85
C ALA A 34 0.33 3.30 0.17
N ALA A 35 -0.59 4.20 0.52
CA ALA A 35 -1.69 3.90 1.41
C ALA A 35 -2.63 2.83 0.82
N MET A 36 -2.98 2.93 -0.47
CA MET A 36 -3.83 1.94 -1.12
C MET A 36 -3.13 0.59 -1.30
N GLY A 37 -1.87 0.58 -1.75
CA GLY A 37 -1.07 -0.64 -1.88
C GLY A 37 -0.95 -1.38 -0.54
N ALA A 38 -0.65 -0.65 0.54
CA ALA A 38 -0.62 -1.19 1.89
C ALA A 38 -2.00 -1.74 2.32
N GLY A 39 -3.07 -0.98 2.10
CA GLY A 39 -4.43 -1.35 2.47
C GLY A 39 -4.90 -2.63 1.77
N PHE A 40 -4.73 -2.72 0.44
CA PHE A 40 -5.13 -3.90 -0.32
C PHE A 40 -4.25 -5.12 0.00
N THR A 41 -2.98 -4.93 0.32
CA THR A 41 -2.12 -6.02 0.83
C THR A 41 -2.61 -6.54 2.18
N ALA A 42 -3.02 -5.66 3.10
CA ALA A 42 -3.59 -6.07 4.38
C ALA A 42 -4.94 -6.79 4.23
N ILE A 43 -5.79 -6.34 3.30
CA ILE A 43 -7.05 -7.01 2.95
C ILE A 43 -6.76 -8.41 2.39
N ALA A 44 -5.83 -8.54 1.45
CA ALA A 44 -5.44 -9.82 0.87
C ALA A 44 -4.94 -10.80 1.96
N ASP A 45 -4.18 -10.32 2.95
CA ASP A 45 -3.77 -11.13 4.09
C ASP A 45 -4.95 -11.63 4.94
N HIS A 46 -5.92 -10.75 5.19
CA HIS A 46 -7.09 -11.04 6.00
C HIS A 46 -7.97 -12.13 5.37
N TYR A 47 -8.10 -12.13 4.04
CA TYR A 47 -8.86 -13.14 3.29
C TYR A 47 -8.07 -14.42 2.97
N GLY A 48 -6.82 -14.52 3.45
CA GLY A 48 -6.01 -15.75 3.32
C GLY A 48 -5.16 -15.85 2.05
N TYR A 49 -5.10 -14.81 1.22
CA TYR A 49 -4.27 -14.77 0.00
C TYR A 49 -2.80 -14.42 0.31
N ARG A 50 -2.20 -15.14 1.27
CA ARG A 50 -0.94 -14.75 1.91
C ARG A 50 0.27 -14.86 0.98
N GLU A 51 0.29 -15.81 0.04
CA GLU A 51 1.44 -16.07 -0.83
C GLU A 51 1.74 -14.93 -1.81
N HIS A 52 0.72 -14.17 -2.21
CA HIS A 52 0.83 -13.12 -3.22
C HIS A 52 0.25 -11.78 -2.75
N ARG A 53 0.00 -11.60 -1.45
CA ARG A 53 -0.67 -10.42 -0.87
C ARG A 53 0.00 -9.08 -1.25
N GLY A 54 1.32 -9.03 -1.37
CA GLY A 54 2.05 -7.86 -1.86
C GLY A 54 1.73 -7.52 -3.32
N TRP A 55 1.74 -8.53 -4.20
CA TRP A 55 1.40 -8.37 -5.62
C TRP A 55 -0.08 -8.03 -5.84
N ILE A 56 -0.97 -8.61 -5.05
CA ILE A 56 -2.41 -8.29 -5.07
C ILE A 56 -2.62 -6.83 -4.69
N GLY A 57 -2.01 -6.38 -3.59
CA GLY A 57 -2.14 -4.99 -3.15
C GLY A 57 -1.57 -3.98 -4.13
N PHE A 58 -0.38 -4.26 -4.68
CA PHE A 58 0.23 -3.46 -5.73
C PHE A 58 -0.64 -3.41 -7.00
N GLY A 59 -1.10 -4.57 -7.48
CA GLY A 59 -1.85 -4.69 -8.72
C GLY A 59 -3.20 -3.99 -8.66
N ILE A 60 -3.96 -4.20 -7.58
CA ILE A 60 -5.25 -3.54 -7.38
C ILE A 60 -5.06 -2.02 -7.26
N SER A 61 -4.12 -1.57 -6.43
CA SER A 61 -3.88 -0.15 -6.21
C SER A 61 -3.44 0.58 -7.49
N THR A 62 -2.51 -0.01 -8.24
CA THR A 62 -2.03 0.56 -9.52
C THR A 62 -3.14 0.57 -10.57
N GLY A 63 -3.94 -0.50 -10.65
CA GLY A 63 -5.07 -0.58 -11.57
C GLY A 63 -6.12 0.51 -11.31
N ILE A 64 -6.45 0.74 -10.03
CA ILE A 64 -7.36 1.83 -9.64
C ILE A 64 -6.75 3.19 -9.98
N GLY A 65 -5.45 3.38 -9.72
CA GLY A 65 -4.73 4.61 -10.05
C GLY A 65 -4.79 4.97 -11.53
N ILE A 66 -4.52 4.00 -12.40
CA ILE A 66 -4.59 4.18 -13.86
C ILE A 66 -6.03 4.43 -14.32
N ALA A 67 -7.00 3.72 -13.73
CA ALA A 67 -8.41 3.91 -14.07
C ALA A 67 -8.91 5.32 -13.68
N ALA A 68 -8.47 5.84 -12.52
CA ALA A 68 -8.81 7.18 -12.07
C ALA A 68 -8.30 8.26 -13.05
N GLU A 69 -7.02 8.18 -13.44
CA GLU A 69 -6.41 9.07 -14.45
C GLU A 69 -7.15 9.01 -15.80
N LEU A 70 -7.59 7.81 -16.21
CA LEU A 70 -8.34 7.64 -17.46
C LEU A 70 -9.74 8.25 -17.39
N ILE A 71 -10.41 8.13 -16.24
CA ILE A 71 -11.72 8.75 -15.98
C ILE A 71 -11.57 10.27 -15.96
N GLU A 72 -10.53 10.80 -15.31
CA GLU A 72 -10.26 12.23 -15.21
C GLU A 72 -9.97 12.87 -16.58
N ARG A 73 -9.27 12.13 -17.45
CA ARG A 73 -9.13 12.48 -18.86
C ARG A 73 -10.47 12.46 -19.60
N ALA A 74 -11.29 11.43 -19.38
CA ALA A 74 -12.56 11.27 -20.07
C ALA A 74 -13.63 12.30 -19.61
N SER A 75 -13.57 12.74 -18.35
CA SER A 75 -14.44 13.76 -17.78
C SER A 75 -14.02 15.19 -18.15
N GLY A 76 -12.86 15.35 -18.79
CA GLY A 76 -12.31 16.66 -19.19
C GLY A 76 -11.75 17.46 -18.02
N GLN A 77 -11.47 16.81 -16.88
CA GLN A 77 -10.92 17.45 -15.68
C GLN A 77 -9.40 17.68 -15.77
N GLY A 78 -8.69 16.95 -16.64
CA GLY A 78 -7.27 17.16 -16.92
C GLY A 78 -6.74 16.24 -18.03
N PRO A 79 -5.53 16.49 -18.57
CA PRO A 79 -4.85 15.52 -19.43
C PRO A 79 -4.37 14.32 -18.61
N PHE A 80 -4.24 13.15 -19.25
CA PHE A 80 -3.62 11.99 -18.60
C PHE A 80 -2.16 12.27 -18.27
N SER A 81 -1.78 12.07 -17.02
CA SER A 81 -0.45 12.32 -16.51
C SER A 81 0.26 11.00 -16.23
N ALA A 82 1.18 10.64 -17.12
CA ALA A 82 2.02 9.46 -16.93
C ALA A 82 2.88 9.56 -15.67
N LEU A 83 3.17 10.79 -15.23
CA LEU A 83 3.95 11.06 -14.03
C LEU A 83 3.12 10.80 -12.76
N ASP A 84 1.86 11.21 -12.74
CA ASP A 84 0.95 10.96 -11.61
C ASP A 84 0.59 9.48 -11.51
N ALA A 85 0.33 8.82 -12.65
CA ALA A 85 0.15 7.38 -12.71
C ALA A 85 1.41 6.62 -12.23
N GLY A 86 2.60 7.08 -12.63
CA GLY A 86 3.88 6.50 -12.24
C GLY A 86 4.20 6.70 -10.75
N ALA A 87 3.99 7.92 -10.23
CA ALA A 87 4.12 8.25 -8.82
C ALA A 87 3.20 7.38 -7.96
N ASN A 88 1.94 7.26 -8.37
CA ASN A 88 0.96 6.40 -7.70
C ASN A 88 1.37 4.92 -7.73
N ALA A 89 1.85 4.40 -8.86
CA ALA A 89 2.34 3.04 -8.97
C ALA A 89 3.58 2.78 -8.08
N LEU A 90 4.53 3.72 -8.04
CA LEU A 90 5.71 3.63 -7.18
C LEU A 90 5.32 3.65 -5.69
N GLY A 91 4.39 4.53 -5.34
CA GLY A 91 3.76 4.56 -4.03
C GLY A 91 3.16 3.20 -3.67
N ALA A 92 2.26 2.70 -4.53
CA ALA A 92 1.59 1.42 -4.36
C ALA A 92 2.56 0.25 -4.18
N ALA A 93 3.65 0.23 -4.96
CA ALA A 93 4.69 -0.78 -4.83
C ALA A 93 5.37 -0.69 -3.46
N ALA A 94 5.77 0.51 -3.04
CA ALA A 94 6.43 0.73 -1.76
C ALA A 94 5.52 0.38 -0.57
N GLY A 95 4.25 0.79 -0.62
CA GLY A 95 3.26 0.50 0.43
C GLY A 95 2.91 -0.97 0.53
N ALA A 96 2.68 -1.64 -0.61
CA ALA A 96 2.40 -3.07 -0.64
C ALA A 96 3.61 -3.90 -0.19
N TYR A 97 4.81 -3.58 -0.67
CA TYR A 97 6.06 -4.25 -0.28
C TYR A 97 6.37 -4.05 1.21
N GLY A 98 6.31 -2.81 1.70
CA GLY A 98 6.56 -2.52 3.11
C GLY A 98 5.55 -3.23 4.01
N THR A 99 4.28 -3.27 3.60
CA THR A 99 3.23 -3.96 4.38
C THR A 99 3.41 -5.46 4.38
N ASP A 100 3.67 -6.06 3.22
CA ASP A 100 3.90 -7.50 3.07
C ASP A 100 5.10 -7.99 3.88
N ARG A 101 6.18 -7.19 3.90
CA ARG A 101 7.47 -7.61 4.42
C ARG A 101 7.71 -7.21 5.88
N TRP A 102 7.16 -6.09 6.35
CA TRP A 102 7.50 -5.49 7.66
C TRP A 102 6.30 -5.35 8.60
N LEU A 103 5.09 -5.09 8.10
CA LEU A 103 3.90 -4.89 8.95
C LEU A 103 3.12 -6.17 9.20
N LEU A 104 2.98 -7.01 8.18
CA LEU A 104 2.25 -8.27 8.30
C LEU A 104 3.17 -9.40 8.74
N ALA A 105 2.61 -10.35 9.51
CA ALA A 105 3.35 -11.52 9.97
C ALA A 105 3.97 -12.27 8.77
N PRO A 106 5.22 -12.74 8.89
CA PRO A 106 5.89 -13.47 7.82
C PRO A 106 5.08 -14.72 7.47
N VAL A 107 4.89 -14.94 6.16
CA VAL A 107 4.20 -16.12 5.66
C VAL A 107 5.19 -17.28 5.70
N VAL A 108 4.89 -18.28 6.54
CA VAL A 108 5.63 -19.55 6.50
C VAL A 108 5.04 -20.36 5.36
N LEU A 109 5.71 -20.35 4.20
CA LEU A 109 5.33 -21.16 3.06
C LEU A 109 5.61 -22.65 3.36
N PRO A 110 4.78 -23.60 2.91
CA PRO A 110 4.99 -25.03 3.15
C PRO A 110 6.35 -25.55 2.64
N GLU A 111 6.90 -24.89 1.64
CA GLU A 111 8.19 -25.21 1.00
C GLU A 111 9.40 -24.62 1.74
N GLN A 112 9.18 -23.73 2.72
CA GLN A 112 10.23 -23.12 3.51
C GLN A 112 10.43 -23.89 4.82
N HIS A 113 11.52 -24.65 4.89
CA HIS A 113 11.92 -25.33 6.11
C HIS A 113 12.43 -24.29 7.12
N PHE A 114 11.59 -23.91 8.08
CA PHE A 114 11.99 -23.06 9.21
C PHE A 114 12.26 -23.91 10.46
N ALA A 115 13.45 -23.75 11.02
CA ALA A 115 13.76 -24.14 12.40
C ALA A 115 13.46 -22.93 13.31
N GLY A 116 12.36 -23.01 14.07
CA GLY A 116 12.00 -22.01 15.07
C GLY A 116 12.31 -22.49 16.48
N LEU A 117 12.89 -21.63 17.33
CA LEU A 117 13.05 -21.87 18.76
C LEU A 117 11.76 -21.46 19.48
N THR A 118 10.95 -22.44 19.90
CA THR A 118 9.80 -22.23 20.76
C THR A 118 10.25 -22.16 22.22
N GLY A 119 10.30 -20.96 22.79
CA GLY A 119 10.49 -20.75 24.22
C GLY A 119 9.14 -20.75 24.94
N MET A 120 8.82 -21.82 25.66
CA MET A 120 7.71 -21.83 26.63
C MET A 120 8.22 -21.35 27.99
N TYR A 121 7.71 -20.22 28.46
CA TYR A 121 7.84 -19.80 29.86
C TYR A 121 6.55 -20.16 30.60
N ARG A 122 6.67 -20.96 31.66
CA ARG A 122 5.54 -21.41 32.48
C ARG A 122 5.76 -20.89 33.90
N PHE A 123 4.80 -20.12 34.40
CA PHE A 123 4.73 -19.71 35.81
C PHE A 123 4.31 -20.89 36.68
#